data_AF-A0A241VLG2-F1
#
_entry.id   AF-A0A241VLG2-F1
#
_cell.length_a   1.000
_cell.length_b   1.000
_cell.length_c   1.000
_cell.angle_alpha   90.00
_cell.angle_beta   90.00
_cell.angle_gamma   90.00
#
_symmetry.space_group_name_H-M   'P 1'
#
loop_
_entity.id
_entity.type
_entity.pdbx_description
1 polymer ?
#
loop_
_entity_poly.entity_id
_entity_poly.type
_entity_poly.pdbx_seq_one_letter_code
_entity_poly.pdbx_strand_id
1 'polypeptide(L)'
;MNKPNLPQQTNQNNGVDFLVGDVIVSICNAINPVLFEVRELAHVTYPEFIKCRPIPNGDYFCWLAINEIRTATPSELQANRRLSEAELALVEVS
;
A
#
# COMPACT_ATOMS: atom_id res chain seq x y z
N MET A 1 22.36 11.79 30.25
CA MET A 1 21.73 10.49 29.93
C MET A 1 21.29 10.54 28.47
N ASN A 2 22.05 9.91 27.59
CA ASN A 2 21.74 9.87 26.16
C ASN A 2 20.80 8.69 25.92
N LYS A 3 19.57 8.96 25.46
CA LYS A 3 18.65 7.91 24.99
C LYS A 3 19.28 7.26 23.74
N PRO A 4 19.42 5.93 23.67
CA PRO A 4 19.79 5.30 22.42
C PRO A 4 18.61 5.45 21.46
N ASN A 5 18.84 6.15 20.34
CA ASN A 5 17.89 6.16 19.22
C ASN A 5 17.74 4.70 18.75
N LEU A 6 16.52 4.18 18.78
CA LEU A 6 16.22 2.89 18.18
C LEU A 6 16.62 2.96 16.70
N PRO A 7 17.38 1.98 16.17
CA PRO A 7 17.62 1.91 14.74
C PRO A 7 16.27 1.65 14.05
N GLN A 8 15.88 2.54 13.13
CA GLN A 8 14.91 2.19 12.10
C GLN A 8 15.49 0.97 11.38
N GLN A 9 14.91 -0.20 11.61
CA GLN A 9 15.30 -1.41 10.90
C GLN A 9 14.90 -1.24 9.44
N THR A 10 15.83 -0.72 8.64
CA THR A 10 15.81 -0.84 7.19
C THR A 10 15.97 -2.32 6.87
N ASN A 11 14.84 -3.00 6.64
CA ASN A 11 14.84 -4.35 6.13
C ASN A 11 15.41 -4.30 4.71
N GLN A 12 16.70 -4.61 4.58
CA GLN A 12 17.39 -4.80 3.32
C GLN A 12 16.82 -6.04 2.62
N ASN A 13 15.74 -5.86 1.88
CA ASN A 13 15.31 -6.81 0.86
C ASN A 13 14.71 -6.03 -0.32
N ASN A 14 15.50 -5.92 -1.39
CA ASN A 14 15.13 -5.39 -2.70
C ASN A 14 14.67 -3.91 -2.77
N GLY A 15 15.47 -2.98 -2.26
CA GLY A 15 15.61 -1.62 -2.82
C GLY A 15 14.41 -0.66 -2.81
N VAL A 16 13.26 -1.05 -2.26
CA VAL A 16 12.08 -0.17 -2.10
C VAL A 16 11.71 -0.14 -0.63
N ASP A 17 12.04 0.97 0.02
CA ASP A 17 11.62 1.25 1.39
C ASP A 17 10.18 1.78 1.36
N PHE A 18 9.22 0.91 1.63
CA PHE A 18 7.83 1.32 1.81
C PHE A 18 7.64 2.09 3.12
N LEU A 19 6.76 3.08 3.11
CA LEU A 19 6.33 3.83 4.28
C LEU A 19 4.84 3.63 4.56
N VAL A 20 4.43 3.80 5.82
CA VAL A 20 3.00 3.83 6.15
C VAL A 20 2.34 5.01 5.43
N GLY A 21 1.23 4.74 4.75
CA GLY A 21 0.52 5.69 3.89
C GLY A 21 0.92 5.61 2.41
N ASP A 22 1.97 4.87 2.05
CA ASP A 22 2.31 4.66 0.64
C ASP A 22 1.19 3.93 -0.09
N VAL A 23 1.01 4.28 -1.35
CA VAL A 23 0.08 3.59 -2.25
C VAL A 23 0.87 2.63 -3.13
N ILE A 24 0.49 1.36 -3.07
CA ILE A 24 1.17 0.27 -3.75
C ILE A 24 0.17 -0.54 -4.58
N VAL A 25 0.73 -1.40 -5.44
CA VAL A 25 -0.01 -2.39 -6.21
C VAL A 25 0.67 -3.75 -6.12
N SER A 26 -0.13 -4.81 -6.19
CA SER A 26 0.37 -6.16 -6.37
C SER A 26 0.85 -6.36 -7.81
N ILE A 27 1.99 -7.02 -7.99
CA ILE A 27 2.44 -7.56 -9.28
C ILE A 27 2.10 -9.06 -9.43
N CYS A 28 1.55 -9.68 -8.39
CA CYS A 28 1.03 -11.04 -8.44
C CYS A 28 -0.30 -11.08 -9.21
N ASN A 29 -0.37 -11.92 -10.24
CA ASN A 29 -1.54 -12.08 -11.11
C ASN A 29 -2.76 -12.69 -10.42
N ALA A 30 -2.59 -13.30 -9.24
CA ALA A 30 -3.69 -13.89 -8.46
C ALA A 30 -4.41 -12.86 -7.57
N ILE A 31 -3.86 -11.65 -7.44
CA ILE A 31 -4.44 -10.58 -6.63
C ILE A 31 -5.15 -9.60 -7.55
N ASN A 32 -6.33 -9.14 -7.12
CA ASN A 32 -7.06 -8.12 -7.86
C ASN A 32 -6.18 -6.88 -8.09
N PRO A 33 -6.19 -6.30 -9.31
CA PRO A 33 -5.35 -5.16 -9.66
C PRO A 33 -5.95 -3.86 -9.09
N VAL A 34 -5.96 -3.76 -7.75
CA VAL A 34 -6.43 -2.58 -7.02
C VAL A 34 -5.25 -1.88 -6.36
N LEU A 35 -5.46 -0.61 -6.02
CA LEU A 35 -4.52 0.14 -5.19
C LEU A 35 -4.69 -0.27 -3.72
N PHE A 36 -3.57 -0.36 -3.02
CA PHE A 36 -3.54 -0.61 -1.57
C PHE A 36 -2.77 0.50 -0.87
N GLU A 37 -3.25 0.89 0.31
CA GLU A 37 -2.54 1.76 1.25
C GLU A 37 -1.75 0.91 2.24
N VAL A 38 -0.48 1.21 2.44
CA VAL A 38 0.36 0.58 3.47
C VAL A 38 -0.09 1.08 4.85
N ARG A 39 -0.41 0.14 5.75
CA ARG A 39 -0.92 0.43 7.10
C ARG A 39 0.08 0.06 8.18
N GLU A 40 0.86 -0.99 7.95
CA GLU A 40 1.91 -1.45 8.86
C GLU A 40 3.06 -2.04 8.05
N LEU A 41 4.29 -1.70 8.45
CA LEU A 41 5.50 -2.29 7.86
C LEU A 41 5.72 -3.72 8.39
N ALA A 42 6.74 -4.37 7.86
CA ALA A 42 7.01 -5.77 8.16
C ALA A 42 7.31 -6.00 9.65
N HIS A 43 6.62 -6.98 10.24
CA HIS A 43 6.86 -7.37 11.63
C HIS A 43 8.12 -8.24 11.72
N VAL A 44 8.81 -8.21 12.87
CA VAL A 44 10.04 -9.00 13.10
C VAL A 44 9.84 -10.50 12.87
N THR A 45 8.64 -11.00 13.19
CA THR A 45 8.27 -12.42 13.03
C THR A 45 7.92 -12.81 11.59
N TYR A 46 7.50 -11.84 10.77
CA TYR A 46 7.05 -12.05 9.39
C TYR A 46 7.63 -10.94 8.49
N PRO A 47 8.96 -10.89 8.32
CA PRO A 47 9.65 -9.80 7.63
C PRO A 47 9.33 -9.71 6.14
N GLU A 48 8.71 -10.75 5.56
CA GLU A 48 8.35 -10.85 4.15
C GLU A 48 6.98 -10.25 3.81
N PHE A 49 6.16 -9.91 4.82
CA PHE A 49 4.81 -9.39 4.62
C PHE A 49 4.63 -8.00 5.21
N ILE A 50 3.87 -7.15 4.52
CA ILE A 50 3.38 -5.88 5.06
C ILE A 50 1.85 -5.86 5.11
N LYS A 51 1.29 -5.10 6.05
CA LYS A 51 -0.16 -4.98 6.20
C LYS A 51 -0.68 -3.82 5.39
N CYS A 52 -1.66 -4.10 4.56
CA CYS A 52 -2.22 -3.16 3.60
C CYS A 52 -3.74 -3.12 3.71
N ARG A 53 -4.33 -2.04 3.19
CA ARG A 53 -5.77 -1.87 3.05
C ARG A 53 -6.10 -1.51 1.60
N PRO A 54 -7.02 -2.22 0.92
CA PRO A 54 -7.44 -1.85 -0.43
C PRO A 54 -8.17 -0.50 -0.41
N ILE A 55 -7.81 0.39 -1.32
CA ILE A 55 -8.38 1.75 -1.41
C ILE A 55 -9.85 1.77 -1.85
N PRO A 56 -10.33 0.95 -2.81
CA PRO A 56 -11.71 1.07 -3.31
C PRO A 56 -12.79 0.89 -2.24
N ASN A 57 -12.62 -0.09 -1.33
CA ASN A 57 -13.66 -0.44 -0.36
C ASN A 57 -13.21 -0.29 1.10
N GLY A 58 -11.91 -0.34 1.40
CA GLY A 58 -11.38 -0.08 2.75
C GLY A 58 -11.81 -1.02 3.89
N ASP A 59 -12.69 -2.01 3.63
CA ASP A 59 -13.39 -2.79 4.65
C ASP A 59 -12.55 -3.87 5.35
N TYR A 60 -11.39 -4.21 4.80
CA TYR A 60 -10.54 -5.27 5.34
C TYR A 60 -9.06 -4.91 5.24
N PHE A 61 -8.23 -5.64 5.99
CA PHE A 61 -6.78 -5.61 5.85
C PHE A 61 -6.30 -6.89 5.20
N CYS A 62 -5.26 -6.79 4.38
CA CYS A 62 -4.56 -7.93 3.80
C CYS A 62 -3.06 -7.85 4.12
N TRP A 63 -2.41 -9.00 4.09
CA TRP A 63 -0.96 -9.11 4.16
C TRP A 63 -0.44 -9.37 2.75
N LEU A 64 0.45 -8.52 2.26
CA LEU A 64 1.04 -8.64 0.93
C LEU A 64 2.53 -8.93 1.05
N ALA A 65 3.02 -9.85 0.23
CA ALA A 65 4.43 -10.20 0.18
C ALA A 65 5.23 -9.06 -0.44
N ILE A 66 6.30 -8.62 0.22
CA ILE A 66 7.10 -7.45 -0.16
C ILE A 66 7.72 -7.60 -1.55
N ASN A 67 8.07 -8.83 -1.94
CA ASN A 67 8.63 -9.15 -3.25
C ASN A 67 7.58 -9.23 -4.37
N GLU A 68 6.29 -9.13 -4.05
CA GLU A 68 5.17 -9.20 -5.00
C GLU A 68 4.38 -7.89 -5.07
N ILE A 69 4.98 -6.79 -4.60
CA ILE A 69 4.37 -5.45 -4.62
C ILE A 69 5.36 -4.41 -5.16
N ARG A 70 4.80 -3.29 -5.64
CA ARG A 70 5.56 -2.10 -6.01
C ARG A 70 4.76 -0.85 -5.69
N THR A 71 5.44 0.30 -5.61
CA THR A 71 4.76 1.60 -5.54
C THR A 71 3.86 1.81 -6.76
N ALA A 72 2.69 2.40 -6.53
CA ALA A 72 1.79 2.79 -7.59
C ALA A 72 2.41 3.90 -8.45
N THR A 73 2.23 3.82 -9.75
CA THR A 73 2.71 4.83 -10.70
C THR A 73 1.79 6.06 -10.68
N PRO A 74 2.28 7.24 -11.11
CA PRO A 74 1.44 8.44 -11.24
C PRO A 74 0.19 8.20 -12.10
N SER A 75 0.30 7.40 -13.17
CA SER A 75 -0.82 7.07 -14.05
C SER A 75 -1.89 6.23 -13.36
N GLU A 76 -1.50 5.25 -12.53
CA GLU A 76 -2.44 4.45 -11.74
C GLU A 76 -3.16 5.30 -10.69
N LEU A 77 -2.42 6.19 -10.02
CA LEU A 77 -3.00 7.14 -9.07
C LEU A 77 -3.99 8.09 -9.76
N GLN A 78 -3.65 8.62 -10.94
CA GLN A 78 -4.52 9.50 -11.70
C GLN A 78 -5.77 8.77 -12.23
N ALA A 79 -5.65 7.50 -12.65
CA ALA A 79 -6.78 6.68 -13.04
C ALA A 79 -7.75 6.48 -11.87
N ASN A 80 -7.24 6.17 -10.67
CA ASN A 80 -8.07 6.03 -9.48
C ASN A 80 -8.80 7.34 -9.12
N ARG A 81 -8.13 8.50 -9.21
CA ARG A 81 -8.77 9.81 -8.97
C ARG A 81 -9.94 10.06 -9.93
N ARG A 82 -9.76 9.80 -11.22
CA ARG A 82 -10.82 9.97 -12.23
C ARG A 82 -12.04 9.08 -11.96
N LEU A 83 -11.82 7.86 -11.48
CA LEU A 83 -12.92 6.97 -11.08
C LEU A 83 -13.68 7.53 -9.88
N SER A 84 -12.98 7.96 -8.83
CA SER A 84 -13.62 8.57 -7.66
C SER A 84 -14.37 9.86 -7.98
N GLU A 85 -13.83 10.72 -8.85
CA GLU A 85 -14.52 11.93 -9.33
C GLU A 85 -15.78 11.59 -10.13
N ALA A 86 -15.71 10.57 -11.00
CA ALA A 86 -16.86 10.11 -11.78
C ALA A 86 -17.96 9.52 -10.88
N GLU A 87 -17.59 8.76 -9.84
CA GLU A 87 -18.53 8.24 -8.85
C GLU A 87 -19.22 9.37 -8.06
N LEU A 88 -18.47 10.37 -7.61
CA LEU A 88 -19.03 11.55 -6.94
C LEU A 88 -20.00 12.30 -7.86
N ALA A 89 -19.63 12.51 -9.13
CA ALA A 89 -20.48 13.18 -10.10
C ALA A 89 -21.80 12.44 -10.36
N LEU A 90 -21.82 11.09 -10.28
CA LEU A 90 -23.06 10.31 -10.40
C LEU A 90 -23.99 10.49 -9.19
N VAL A 91 -23.43 10.64 -8.00
CA VAL A 91 -24.21 10.86 -6.76
C VAL A 91 -24.88 12.23 -6.77
N GLU A 92 -24.23 13.26 -7.30
CA GLU A 92 -24.78 14.64 -7.32
C GLU A 92 -25.93 14.85 -8.32
N VAL A 93 -26.12 13.94 -9.28
CA VAL A 93 -27.19 14.02 -10.30
C VAL A 93 -28.44 13.20 -9.92
N SER A 94 -28.37 12.46 -8.81
CA SER A 94 -29.45 11.60 -8.27
C SER A 94 -30.31 12.32 -7.24
#